data_AF-A0A7X6Z8Q6-F1
#
_entry.id   AF-A0A7X6Z8Q6-F1
#
_cell.length_a   1.000
_cell.length_b   1.000
_cell.length_c   1.000
_cell.angle_alpha   90.00
_cell.angle_beta   90.00
_cell.angle_gamma   90.00
#
_symmetry.space_group_name_H-M   'P 1'
#
loop_
_entity.id
_entity.type
_entity.pdbx_description
1 polymer ?
#
loop_
_entity_poly.entity_id
_entity_poly.type
_entity_poly.pdbx_seq_one_letter_code
_entity_poly.pdbx_strand_id
1 'polypeptide(L)'
;HPGKISDVHAQTVKLVVSCKSGVILGGAAIGGKSLGELVNVIGVAIQNHMTVHDLMLTQIGTHPLLTASPAGYPLIKAAEIVAQKLRG
;
A
#
# COMPACT_ATOMS: atom_id res chain seq x y z
N HIS A 1 10.13 7.03 -2.20
CA HIS A 1 11.48 6.60 -2.68
C HIS A 1 12.49 6.58 -1.54
N PRO A 2 13.69 5.99 -1.73
CA PRO A 2 14.74 5.96 -0.71
C PRO A 2 15.15 7.36 -0.23
N GLY A 3 15.41 7.50 1.07
CA GLY A 3 15.58 8.80 1.74
C GLY A 3 16.84 9.60 1.39
N LYS A 4 17.79 9.05 0.63
CA LYS A 4 19.03 9.74 0.23
C LYS A 4 18.94 10.44 -1.14
N ILE A 5 17.78 10.42 -1.78
CA ILE A 5 17.54 11.02 -3.09
C ILE A 5 16.87 12.38 -2.90
N SER A 6 17.22 13.36 -3.74
CA SER A 6 16.58 14.67 -3.79
C SER A 6 15.06 14.55 -4.03
N ASP A 7 14.27 15.53 -3.56
CA ASP A 7 12.80 15.56 -3.72
C ASP A 7 12.05 14.41 -3.00
N VAL A 8 12.61 13.88 -1.90
CA VAL A 8 11.95 12.82 -1.10
C VAL A 8 10.81 13.31 -0.24
N HIS A 9 9.69 12.59 -0.32
CA HIS A 9 8.48 12.87 0.41
C HIS A 9 8.11 11.66 1.26
N ALA A 10 7.78 11.89 2.53
CA ALA A 10 7.15 10.88 3.36
C ALA A 10 5.81 10.49 2.75
N GLN A 11 5.50 9.20 2.79
CA GLN A 11 4.24 8.66 2.31
C GLN A 11 3.58 7.87 3.43
N THR A 12 2.28 8.07 3.61
CA THR A 12 1.45 7.35 4.57
C THR A 12 0.27 6.76 3.84
N VAL A 13 0.02 5.47 4.07
CA VAL A 13 -1.12 4.75 3.52
C VAL A 13 -1.95 4.20 4.68
N LYS A 14 -3.27 4.35 4.57
CA LYS A 14 -4.25 3.74 5.46
C LYS A 14 -5.15 2.84 4.63
N LEU A 15 -5.38 1.61 5.08
CA LEU A 15 -6.34 0.69 4.50
C LEU A 15 -7.53 0.51 5.44
N VAL A 16 -8.72 0.39 4.85
CA VAL A 16 -9.97 0.01 5.53
C VAL A 16 -10.38 -1.34 5.00
N VAL A 17 -10.58 -2.31 5.89
CA VAL A 17 -10.83 -3.70 5.50
C VAL A 17 -11.98 -4.30 6.29
N SER A 18 -12.62 -5.31 5.70
CA SER A 18 -13.57 -6.17 6.40
C SER A 18 -12.82 -7.00 7.45
N CYS A 19 -13.21 -6.87 8.72
CA CYS A 19 -12.58 -7.63 9.81
C CYS A 19 -12.80 -9.14 9.69
N LYS A 20 -13.89 -9.58 9.04
CA LYS A 20 -14.22 -11.01 8.89
C LYS A 20 -13.50 -11.67 7.73
N SER A 21 -13.39 -10.98 6.60
CA SER A 21 -12.87 -11.55 5.35
C SER A 21 -11.50 -11.03 4.94
N GLY A 22 -11.03 -9.94 5.55
CA GLY A 22 -9.80 -9.27 5.16
C GLY A 22 -9.88 -8.55 3.80
N VAL A 23 -11.05 -8.51 3.17
CA VAL A 23 -11.30 -7.79 1.90
C VAL A 23 -11.08 -6.30 2.08
N ILE A 24 -10.39 -5.68 1.13
CA ILE A 24 -10.12 -4.24 1.10
C ILE A 24 -11.39 -3.50 0.67
N LEU A 25 -11.86 -2.60 1.53
CA LEU A 25 -13.08 -1.80 1.31
C LEU A 25 -12.75 -0.36 0.88
N GLY A 26 -11.54 0.08 1.18
CA GLY A 26 -11.12 1.46 0.95
C GLY A 26 -9.68 1.70 1.38
N GLY A 27 -9.17 2.87 1.02
CA GLY A 27 -7.89 3.34 1.51
C GLY A 27 -7.68 4.81 1.24
N ALA A 28 -6.69 5.38 1.92
CA ALA A 28 -6.25 6.76 1.73
C ALA A 28 -4.72 6.80 1.70
N ALA A 29 -4.17 7.71 0.92
CA ALA A 29 -2.73 7.93 0.82
C ALA A 29 -2.43 9.43 0.93
N ILE A 30 -1.38 9.80 1.67
CA ILE A 30 -0.90 11.17 1.87
C ILE A 30 0.62 11.19 1.66
N GLY A 31 1.15 12.22 0.98
CA GLY A 31 2.55 12.29 0.55
C GLY A 31 2.75 13.09 -0.75
N GLY A 32 3.86 12.81 -1.45
CA GLY A 32 4.30 13.53 -2.65
C GLY A 32 3.64 13.06 -3.97
N LYS A 33 4.27 13.40 -5.10
CA LYS A 33 3.68 13.25 -6.45
C LYS A 33 3.22 11.83 -6.83
N SER A 34 3.80 10.77 -6.25
CA SER A 34 3.42 9.38 -6.52
C SER A 34 2.16 8.89 -5.78
N LEU A 35 1.40 9.77 -5.12
CA LEU A 35 0.11 9.41 -4.53
C LEU A 35 -0.92 8.90 -5.55
N GLY A 36 -0.93 9.47 -6.76
CA GLY A 36 -1.89 9.05 -7.79
C GLY A 36 -1.75 7.57 -8.14
N GLU A 37 -0.52 7.06 -8.18
CA GLU A 37 -0.25 5.63 -8.38
C GLU A 37 -0.85 4.79 -7.24
N LEU A 38 -0.56 5.15 -5.98
CA LEU A 38 -1.06 4.43 -4.80
C LEU A 38 -2.59 4.38 -4.75
N VAL A 39 -3.25 5.50 -5.05
CA VAL A 39 -4.73 5.56 -5.08
C VAL A 39 -5.30 4.66 -6.18
N ASN A 40 -4.67 4.64 -7.36
CA ASN A 40 -5.11 3.76 -8.45
C ASN A 40 -4.93 2.28 -8.08
N VAL A 41 -3.80 1.91 -7.47
CA VAL A 41 -3.57 0.52 -7.03
C VAL A 41 -4.59 0.10 -5.97
N ILE A 42 -4.93 0.99 -5.02
CA ILE A 42 -6.02 0.75 -4.06
C ILE A 42 -7.36 0.57 -4.77
N GLY A 43 -7.65 1.39 -5.79
CA GLY A 43 -8.85 1.25 -6.62
C GLY A 43 -8.93 -0.10 -7.32
N VAL A 44 -7.83 -0.57 -7.91
CA VAL A 44 -7.72 -1.91 -8.52
C VAL A 44 -7.94 -3.00 -7.47
N ALA A 45 -7.36 -2.87 -6.28
CA ALA A 45 -7.54 -3.84 -5.21
C ALA A 45 -9.01 -3.95 -4.75
N ILE A 46 -9.69 -2.82 -4.63
CA ILE A 46 -11.13 -2.77 -4.32
C ILE A 46 -11.95 -3.39 -5.44
N GLN A 47 -11.67 -3.01 -6.70
CA GLN A 47 -12.39 -3.50 -7.88
C GLN A 47 -12.28 -5.02 -8.04
N ASN A 48 -11.16 -5.62 -7.64
CA ASN A 48 -10.93 -7.06 -7.73
C ASN A 48 -11.28 -7.81 -6.43
N HIS A 49 -11.93 -7.15 -5.46
CA HIS A 49 -12.29 -7.73 -4.16
C HIS A 49 -11.09 -8.36 -3.43
N MET A 50 -9.90 -7.78 -3.61
CA MET A 50 -8.67 -8.33 -3.05
C MET A 50 -8.70 -8.30 -1.52
N THR A 51 -8.17 -9.36 -0.90
CA THR A 51 -7.86 -9.36 0.53
C THR A 51 -6.52 -8.69 0.80
N VAL A 52 -6.25 -8.37 2.06
CA VAL A 52 -4.92 -7.91 2.48
C VAL A 52 -3.81 -8.93 2.17
N HIS A 53 -4.13 -10.22 2.14
CA HIS A 53 -3.16 -11.26 1.79
C HIS A 53 -2.87 -11.26 0.29
N ASP A 54 -3.90 -11.12 -0.55
CA ASP A 54 -3.71 -10.98 -2.00
C ASP A 54 -2.85 -9.75 -2.30
N LEU A 55 -3.13 -8.62 -1.62
CA LEU A 55 -2.35 -7.39 -1.78
C LEU A 55 -0.88 -7.58 -1.37
N MET A 56 -0.58 -8.30 -0.29
CA MET A 56 0.81 -8.59 0.09
C MET A 56 1.55 -9.49 -0.92
N LEU A 57 0.82 -10.34 -1.64
CA LEU A 57 1.38 -11.25 -2.64
C LEU A 57 1.45 -10.64 -4.05
N THR A 58 0.89 -9.46 -4.26
CA THR A 58 0.96 -8.77 -5.55
C THR A 58 2.39 -8.54 -6.01
N GLN A 59 2.61 -8.72 -7.32
CA GLN A 59 3.89 -8.45 -7.96
C GLN A 59 3.97 -6.96 -8.28
N ILE A 60 4.52 -6.19 -7.34
CA ILE A 60 4.73 -4.75 -7.51
C ILE A 60 6.20 -4.50 -7.86
N GLY A 61 6.42 -3.99 -9.08
CA GLY A 61 7.72 -3.48 -9.48
C GLY A 61 8.09 -2.26 -8.64
N THR A 62 9.32 -2.20 -8.15
CA THR A 62 9.83 -1.01 -7.46
C THR A 62 11.03 -0.45 -8.19
N HIS A 63 11.16 0.86 -8.20
CA HIS A 63 12.30 1.56 -8.79
C HIS A 63 12.72 2.70 -7.86
N PRO A 64 14.03 2.87 -7.55
CA PRO A 64 14.48 3.86 -6.58
C PRO A 64 14.02 5.30 -6.87
N LEU A 65 13.85 5.67 -8.13
CA LEU A 65 13.38 7.02 -8.52
C LEU A 65 11.85 7.18 -8.51
N LEU A 66 11.08 6.11 -8.32
CA LEU A 66 9.61 6.13 -8.41
C LEU A 66 8.95 5.72 -7.09
N THR A 67 9.46 4.68 -6.43
CA THR A 67 8.84 4.05 -5.26
C THR A 67 9.86 3.82 -4.15
N ALA A 68 9.40 3.51 -2.95
CA ALA A 68 10.28 2.89 -1.95
C ALA A 68 10.69 1.47 -2.39
N SER A 69 11.66 0.87 -1.70
CA SER A 69 12.01 -0.54 -1.90
C SER A 69 10.81 -1.45 -1.56
N PRO A 70 10.76 -2.70 -2.05
CA PRO A 70 9.63 -3.60 -1.77
C PRO A 70 9.41 -3.78 -0.26
N ALA A 71 10.50 -3.91 0.49
CA ALA A 71 10.48 -4.05 1.95
C ALA A 71 10.00 -2.78 2.68
N GLY A 72 9.99 -1.61 2.04
CA GLY A 72 9.58 -0.33 2.62
C GLY A 72 8.40 0.31 1.91
N TYR A 73 7.70 -0.41 1.03
CA TYR A 73 6.63 0.18 0.23
C TYR A 73 5.40 0.47 1.13
N PRO A 74 4.92 1.72 1.22
CA PRO A 74 3.89 2.11 2.19
C PRO A 74 2.59 1.30 2.08
N LEU A 75 2.21 0.91 0.87
CA LEU A 75 1.02 0.09 0.63
C LEU A 75 1.16 -1.31 1.22
N ILE A 76 2.30 -1.96 1.00
CA ILE A 76 2.61 -3.29 1.54
C ILE A 76 2.72 -3.23 3.07
N LYS A 77 3.37 -2.19 3.60
CA LYS A 77 3.45 -1.98 5.06
C LYS A 77 2.08 -1.79 5.70
N ALA A 78 1.19 -1.05 5.06
CA ALA A 78 -0.19 -0.92 5.53
C ALA A 78 -0.92 -2.26 5.54
N ALA A 79 -0.75 -3.07 4.49
CA ALA A 79 -1.36 -4.41 4.40
C ALA A 79 -0.82 -5.37 5.48
N GLU A 80 0.50 -5.37 5.73
CA GLU A 80 1.13 -6.15 6.80
C GLU A 80 0.57 -5.78 8.19
N ILE A 81 0.47 -4.48 8.50
CA ILE A 81 -0.08 -3.99 9.78
C ILE A 81 -1.53 -4.45 9.95
N VAL A 82 -2.33 -4.37 8.89
CA VAL A 82 -3.72 -4.83 8.93
C VAL A 82 -3.79 -6.35 9.12
N ALA A 83 -2.98 -7.12 8.39
CA ALA A 83 -2.93 -8.57 8.54
C ALA A 83 -2.54 -8.99 9.98
N GLN A 84 -1.60 -8.27 10.61
CA GLN A 84 -1.27 -8.48 12.02
C GLN A 84 -2.47 -8.18 12.95
N LYS A 85 -3.20 -7.09 12.70
CA LYS A 85 -4.40 -6.74 13.49
C LYS A 85 -5.55 -7.74 13.33
N LEU A 86 -5.68 -8.39 12.18
CA LEU A 86 -6.70 -9.42 11.94
C LEU A 86 -6.36 -10.77 12.60
N ARG A 87 -5.09 -11.00 12.94
CA ARG A 87 -4.66 -12.19 13.71
C ARG A 87 -4.86 -12.04 15.23
N GLY A 88 -5.13 -10.81 15.68
CA GLY A 88 -5.34 -10.46 17.09
C GLY A 88 -6.75 -10.72 17.58
#